data_AF-A0A9Q0WS48-F1
#
_entry.id   AF-A0A9Q0WS48-F1
#
_cell.length_a   1.000
_cell.length_b   1.000
_cell.length_c   1.000
_cell.angle_alpha   90.00
_cell.angle_beta   90.00
_cell.angle_gamma   90.00
#
_symmetry.space_group_name_H-M   'P 1'
#
loop_
_entity.id
_entity.type
_entity.pdbx_description
1 polymer ?
#
loop_
_entity_poly.entity_id
_entity_poly.type
_entity_poly.pdbx_seq_one_letter_code
_entity_poly.pdbx_strand_id
1 'polypeptide(L)'
;MNSSSLSSTERQQNEKFVPNDHNVLQKHVFFFDRNQDGIVYPWETFQGFRSIGCGIFLSTASAFLINITLSQKTRPGKFPSLLFPIEVKNIQRAKHGSDSGVYDSEGRVASYTEWKILYILCKDKDDLLHRDTIRAAYDGSLFERMEKERASAKKKA
;
A
#
# COMPACT_ATOMS: atom_id res chain seq x y z
N MET A 1 8.80 15.63 -45.69
CA MET A 1 9.40 16.56 -44.71
C MET A 1 8.64 16.42 -43.41
N ASN A 2 9.40 16.21 -42.34
CA ASN A 2 9.10 15.89 -40.93
C ASN A 2 7.69 16.13 -40.36
N SER A 3 7.17 15.07 -39.71
CA SER A 3 6.36 15.13 -38.48
C SER A 3 6.48 13.80 -37.72
N SER A 4 7.70 13.40 -37.33
CA SER A 4 7.96 12.12 -36.66
C SER A 4 8.80 12.30 -35.39
N SER A 5 8.38 13.23 -34.52
CA SER A 5 9.05 13.47 -33.22
C SER A 5 8.08 13.77 -32.07
N LEU A 6 6.80 13.45 -32.21
CA LEU A 6 5.83 13.35 -31.12
C LEU A 6 5.28 11.92 -31.15
N SER A 7 4.96 11.33 -30.00
CA SER A 7 4.38 9.98 -29.85
C SER A 7 5.33 8.77 -29.77
N SER A 8 6.48 8.89 -29.11
CA SER A 8 7.10 7.75 -28.41
C SER A 8 7.06 7.93 -26.89
N THR A 9 7.20 9.17 -26.41
CA THR A 9 7.08 9.53 -24.99
C THR A 9 5.63 9.50 -24.47
N GLU A 10 4.63 9.77 -25.33
CA GLU A 10 3.22 9.84 -24.92
C GLU A 10 2.54 8.46 -24.81
N ARG A 11 3.06 7.43 -25.49
CA ARG A 11 2.46 6.08 -25.47
C ARG A 11 2.76 5.29 -24.20
N GLN A 12 3.83 5.63 -23.48
CA GLN A 12 4.15 5.02 -22.19
C GLN A 12 3.42 5.69 -21.02
N GLN A 13 2.83 6.87 -21.22
CA GLN A 13 2.22 7.67 -20.15
C GLN A 13 0.74 7.35 -19.88
N ASN A 14 0.10 6.43 -20.60
CA ASN A 14 -1.36 6.29 -20.57
C ASN A 14 -1.91 4.88 -20.28
N GLU A 15 -1.06 3.90 -19.96
CA GLU A 15 -1.54 2.64 -19.39
C GLU A 15 -1.51 2.74 -17.86
N LYS A 16 -2.55 3.36 -17.30
CA LYS A 16 -2.77 3.34 -15.86
C LYS A 16 -2.79 1.90 -15.37
N PHE A 17 -2.04 1.60 -14.32
CA PHE A 17 -2.05 0.27 -13.72
C PHE A 17 -3.43 -0.03 -13.17
N VAL A 18 -3.96 -1.23 -13.46
CA VAL A 18 -5.24 -1.72 -12.93
C VAL A 18 -4.95 -2.97 -12.08
N PRO A 19 -5.28 -2.96 -10.78
CA PRO A 19 -5.08 -4.12 -9.92
C PRO A 19 -6.01 -5.27 -10.35
N ASN A 20 -5.54 -6.51 -10.25
CA ASN A 20 -6.38 -7.68 -10.51
C ASN A 20 -7.44 -7.83 -9.42
N ASP A 21 -8.71 -7.97 -9.81
CA ASP A 21 -9.83 -8.08 -8.87
C ASP A 21 -9.73 -9.26 -7.89
N HIS A 22 -9.08 -10.35 -8.32
CA HIS A 22 -8.86 -11.53 -7.49
C HIS A 22 -7.63 -11.42 -6.57
N ASN A 23 -6.82 -10.36 -6.72
CA ASN A 23 -5.63 -10.14 -5.90
C ASN A 23 -5.83 -8.97 -4.92
N VAL A 24 -6.37 -9.31 -3.74
CA VAL A 24 -6.60 -8.36 -2.65
C VAL A 24 -5.33 -7.58 -2.27
N LEU A 25 -4.15 -8.23 -2.29
CA LEU A 25 -2.89 -7.56 -1.96
C LEU A 25 -2.54 -6.46 -2.98
N GLN A 26 -2.85 -6.68 -4.26
CA GLN A 26 -2.70 -5.63 -5.27
C GLN A 26 -3.65 -4.46 -4.99
N LYS A 27 -4.88 -4.69 -4.53
CA LYS A 27 -5.81 -3.61 -4.14
C LYS A 27 -5.28 -2.77 -2.98
N HIS A 28 -4.72 -3.42 -1.95
CA HIS A 28 -4.07 -2.72 -0.83
C HIS A 28 -2.91 -1.85 -1.29
N VAL A 29 -2.03 -2.39 -2.13
CA VAL A 29 -0.86 -1.65 -2.60
C VAL A 29 -1.22 -0.57 -3.61
N PHE A 30 -2.27 -0.78 -4.41
CA PHE A 30 -2.77 0.19 -5.38
C PHE A 30 -3.19 1.51 -4.71
N PHE A 31 -3.68 1.48 -3.48
CA PHE A 31 -3.95 2.71 -2.71
C PHE A 31 -2.72 3.62 -2.56
N PHE A 32 -1.54 3.01 -2.44
CA PHE A 32 -0.26 3.71 -2.29
C PHE A 32 0.39 4.08 -3.62
N ASP A 33 -0.08 3.57 -4.75
CA ASP A 33 0.33 3.94 -6.11
C ASP A 33 -0.44 5.21 -6.54
N ARG A 34 0.06 6.38 -6.14
CA ARG A 34 -0.70 7.65 -6.20
C ARG A 34 -0.75 8.20 -7.61
N ASN A 35 0.29 7.96 -8.40
CA ASN A 35 0.34 8.32 -9.82
C ASN A 35 -0.23 7.23 -10.74
N GLN A 36 -0.52 6.03 -10.22
CA GLN A 36 -1.12 4.90 -10.93
C GLN A 36 -0.22 4.33 -12.04
N ASP A 37 1.10 4.40 -11.87
CA ASP A 37 2.08 3.89 -12.84
C ASP A 37 2.52 2.44 -12.56
N GLY A 38 2.00 1.82 -11.51
CA GLY A 38 2.33 0.45 -11.11
C GLY A 38 3.64 0.32 -10.31
N ILE A 39 4.25 1.45 -9.92
CA ILE A 39 5.46 1.53 -9.13
C ILE A 39 5.21 2.41 -7.91
N VAL A 40 5.32 1.82 -6.72
CA VAL A 40 5.21 2.59 -5.47
C VAL A 40 6.60 2.96 -4.98
N TYR A 41 6.80 4.25 -4.74
CA TYR A 41 8.02 4.78 -4.14
C TYR A 41 7.83 5.22 -2.66
N PRO A 42 8.94 5.46 -1.92
CA PRO A 42 8.87 5.91 -0.53
C PRO A 42 8.00 7.14 -0.29
N TRP A 43 8.02 8.12 -1.18
CA TRP A 43 7.21 9.34 -1.02
C TRP A 43 5.71 9.07 -1.17
N GLU A 44 5.31 8.18 -2.07
CA GLU A 44 3.90 7.79 -2.23
C GLU A 44 3.42 6.95 -1.06
N THR A 45 4.28 6.06 -0.58
CA THR A 45 4.02 5.31 0.66
C THR A 45 3.79 6.28 1.84
N PHE A 46 4.68 7.27 1.99
CA PHE A 46 4.51 8.32 2.99
C PHE A 46 3.19 9.08 2.82
N GLN A 47 2.85 9.48 1.59
CA GLN A 47 1.59 10.18 1.30
C GLN A 47 0.37 9.33 1.65
N GLY A 48 0.37 8.03 1.34
CA GLY A 48 -0.71 7.11 1.69
C GLY A 48 -0.88 6.97 3.21
N PHE A 49 0.22 6.84 3.97
CA PHE A 49 0.14 6.83 5.43
C PHE A 49 -0.39 8.14 6.00
N ARG A 50 0.01 9.29 5.44
CA ARG A 50 -0.49 10.61 5.84
C ARG A 50 -1.97 10.79 5.52
N SER A 51 -2.47 10.23 4.42
CA SER A 51 -3.87 10.38 4.02
C SER A 51 -4.82 9.58 4.92
N ILE A 52 -4.40 8.38 5.39
CA ILE A 52 -5.17 7.59 6.36
C ILE A 52 -4.97 8.04 7.82
N GLY A 53 -4.03 8.94 8.08
CA GLY A 53 -3.93 9.65 9.36
C GLY A 53 -2.73 9.35 10.24
N CYS A 54 -1.76 8.58 9.76
CA CYS A 54 -0.53 8.35 10.50
C CYS A 54 0.25 9.66 10.68
N GLY A 55 0.91 9.83 11.82
CA GLY A 55 1.79 10.97 12.09
C GLY A 55 3.00 11.02 11.16
N ILE A 56 3.72 12.15 11.12
CA ILE A 56 4.89 12.35 10.25
C ILE A 56 5.97 11.30 10.53
N PHE A 57 6.28 11.06 11.81
CA PHE A 57 7.31 10.10 12.22
C PHE A 57 6.98 8.68 11.73
N LEU A 58 5.79 8.17 12.07
CA LEU A 58 5.34 6.84 11.65
C LEU A 58 5.29 6.71 10.12
N SER A 59 4.76 7.72 9.42
CA SER A 59 4.68 7.71 7.96
C SER A 59 6.08 7.65 7.32
N THR A 60 7.05 8.36 7.88
CA THR A 60 8.43 8.38 7.38
C THR A 60 9.11 7.04 7.63
N ALA A 61 9.05 6.53 8.85
CA ALA A 61 9.65 5.25 9.21
C ALA A 61 9.06 4.10 8.39
N SER A 62 7.73 4.02 8.28
CA SER A 62 7.04 3.01 7.48
C SER A 62 7.40 3.12 5.99
N ALA A 63 7.47 4.33 5.44
CA ALA A 63 7.86 4.54 4.04
C ALA A 63 9.22 3.93 3.73
N PHE A 64 10.25 4.20 4.54
CA PHE A 64 11.57 3.61 4.32
C PHE A 64 11.55 2.09 4.52
N LEU A 65 11.00 1.60 5.63
CA LEU A 65 11.02 0.17 5.97
C LEU A 65 10.29 -0.69 4.92
N ILE A 66 9.10 -0.27 4.50
CA ILE A 66 8.28 -1.00 3.54
C ILE A 66 8.97 -1.01 2.17
N ASN A 67 9.43 0.13 1.69
CA ASN A 67 10.06 0.19 0.37
C ASN A 67 11.40 -0.56 0.34
N ILE A 68 12.24 -0.44 1.37
CA ILE A 68 13.49 -1.20 1.46
C ILE A 68 13.21 -2.72 1.43
N THR A 69 12.25 -3.17 2.22
CA THR A 69 11.93 -4.61 2.35
C THR A 69 11.25 -5.16 1.10
N LEU A 70 10.21 -4.48 0.60
CA LEU A 70 9.37 -4.98 -0.49
C LEU A 70 10.00 -4.77 -1.87
N SER A 71 10.82 -3.73 -2.06
CA SER A 71 11.53 -3.50 -3.33
C SER A 71 12.46 -4.66 -3.68
N GLN A 72 13.14 -5.24 -2.69
CA GLN A 72 14.01 -6.40 -2.89
C GLN A 72 13.26 -7.66 -3.34
N LYS A 73 11.98 -7.79 -2.97
CA LYS A 73 11.16 -8.98 -3.25
C LYS A 73 10.42 -8.88 -4.58
N THR A 74 10.03 -7.66 -4.97
CA THR A 74 9.15 -7.40 -6.10
C THR A 74 9.89 -7.14 -7.41
N ARG A 75 11.16 -6.72 -7.39
CA ARG A 75 11.89 -6.34 -8.61
C ARG A 75 12.46 -7.54 -9.40
N PRO A 76 12.31 -7.57 -10.74
CA PRO A 76 13.02 -8.47 -11.63
C PRO A 76 14.45 -7.93 -11.87
N GLY A 77 15.46 -8.69 -11.44
CA GLY A 77 16.87 -8.30 -11.55
C GLY A 77 17.47 -7.89 -10.19
N LYS A 78 18.51 -8.61 -9.76
CA LYS A 78 19.07 -8.59 -8.39
C LYS A 78 19.93 -7.35 -8.04
N PHE A 79 19.75 -6.20 -8.66
CA PHE A 79 20.59 -5.02 -8.39
C PHE A 79 19.87 -3.98 -7.51
N PRO A 80 20.48 -3.46 -6.44
CA PRO A 80 19.83 -2.48 -5.56
C PRO A 80 19.55 -1.18 -6.33
N SER A 81 18.27 -0.77 -6.39
CA SER A 81 17.89 0.58 -6.82
C SER A 81 17.87 1.45 -5.59
N LEU A 82 18.56 2.58 -5.66
CA LEU A 82 18.62 3.57 -4.56
C LEU A 82 17.25 4.14 -4.20
N LEU A 83 16.29 4.08 -5.12
CA LEU A 83 14.96 4.63 -4.93
C LEU A 83 13.95 3.61 -4.36
N PHE A 84 14.39 2.37 -4.14
CA PHE A 84 13.56 1.30 -3.57
C PHE A 84 12.15 1.15 -4.18
N PRO A 85 11.99 1.06 -5.51
CA PRO A 85 10.68 0.93 -6.12
C PRO A 85 10.03 -0.41 -5.78
N ILE A 86 8.73 -0.39 -5.45
CA ILE A 86 7.90 -1.58 -5.29
C ILE A 86 7.07 -1.78 -6.55
N GLU A 87 7.21 -2.93 -7.20
CA GLU A 87 6.42 -3.24 -8.40
C GLU A 87 5.10 -3.91 -8.03
N VAL A 88 3.98 -3.21 -8.23
CA VAL A 88 2.65 -3.66 -7.81
C VAL A 88 2.25 -4.97 -8.51
N LYS A 89 2.62 -5.12 -9.80
CA LYS A 89 2.41 -6.37 -10.56
C LYS A 89 3.05 -7.59 -9.88
N ASN A 90 4.18 -7.40 -9.20
CA ASN A 90 4.98 -8.45 -8.60
C ASN A 90 4.76 -8.58 -7.08
N ILE A 91 3.82 -7.82 -6.49
CA ILE A 91 3.61 -7.76 -5.03
C ILE A 91 3.32 -9.11 -4.38
N GLN A 92 2.72 -10.04 -5.11
CA GLN A 92 2.50 -11.42 -4.66
C GLN A 92 3.79 -12.15 -4.26
N ARG A 93 4.95 -11.74 -4.78
CA ARG A 93 6.28 -12.27 -4.41
C ARG A 93 6.76 -11.77 -3.05
N ALA A 94 6.15 -10.72 -2.52
CA ALA A 94 6.41 -10.24 -1.17
C ALA A 94 5.80 -11.14 -0.09
N LYS A 95 4.88 -12.05 -0.46
CA LYS A 95 4.37 -13.05 0.47
C LYS A 95 5.52 -13.88 1.02
N HIS A 96 5.67 -13.90 2.34
CA HIS A 96 6.74 -14.60 3.05
C HIS A 96 6.17 -15.62 4.04
N GLY A 97 7.01 -16.51 4.57
CA GLY A 97 6.56 -17.67 5.36
C GLY A 97 5.72 -17.35 6.61
N SER A 98 5.82 -16.14 7.17
CA SER A 98 4.90 -15.71 8.24
C SER A 98 3.47 -15.47 7.76
N ASP A 99 3.25 -15.26 6.46
CA ASP A 99 1.93 -15.02 5.88
C ASP A 99 1.17 -16.32 5.63
N SER A 100 1.89 -17.46 5.54
CA SER A 100 1.29 -18.80 5.43
C SER A 100 0.89 -19.40 6.78
N GLY A 101 1.08 -18.67 7.89
CA GLY A 101 0.79 -19.17 9.24
C GLY A 101 1.77 -20.24 9.73
N VAL A 102 2.93 -20.43 9.08
CA VAL A 102 3.95 -21.42 9.48
C VAL A 102 4.59 -21.04 10.81
N TYR A 103 4.59 -19.74 11.17
CA TYR A 103 4.87 -19.28 12.52
C TYR A 103 3.58 -19.25 13.35
N ASP A 104 3.19 -20.41 13.88
CA ASP A 104 2.17 -20.55 14.92
C ASP A 104 2.34 -21.91 15.65
N SER A 105 2.84 -21.84 16.89
CA SER A 105 2.51 -22.75 18.00
C SER A 105 2.43 -21.98 19.33
N GLU A 106 1.96 -20.71 19.26
CA GLU A 106 1.88 -19.60 20.28
C GLU A 106 2.84 -18.38 20.06
N GLY A 107 3.73 -18.37 19.04
CA GLY A 107 4.70 -17.28 18.76
C GLY A 107 4.23 -16.11 17.88
N ARG A 108 3.14 -15.43 18.22
CA ARG A 108 2.48 -14.42 17.34
C ARG A 108 2.96 -12.97 17.54
N VAL A 109 4.12 -12.58 17.01
CA VAL A 109 4.55 -11.16 17.02
C VAL A 109 4.00 -10.40 15.80
N ALA A 110 4.14 -10.95 14.60
CA ALA A 110 3.71 -10.30 13.35
C ALA A 110 2.19 -10.12 13.32
N SER A 111 1.43 -11.21 13.50
CA SER A 111 -0.04 -11.16 13.48
C SER A 111 -0.60 -10.26 14.59
N TYR A 112 -0.08 -10.34 15.82
CA TYR A 112 -0.52 -9.44 16.90
C TYR A 112 -0.25 -7.97 16.56
N THR A 113 0.93 -7.67 16.00
CA THR A 113 1.31 -6.31 15.61
C THR A 113 0.41 -5.79 14.49
N GLU A 114 0.13 -6.60 13.47
CA GLU A 114 -0.79 -6.26 12.37
C GLU A 114 -2.20 -5.93 12.89
N TRP A 115 -2.78 -6.83 13.70
CA TRP A 115 -4.11 -6.63 14.29
C TRP A 115 -4.16 -5.43 15.24
N LYS A 116 -3.09 -5.20 16.01
CA LYS A 116 -2.99 -4.04 16.90
C LYS A 116 -2.91 -2.73 16.12
N ILE A 117 -2.15 -2.69 15.03
CA ILE A 117 -2.09 -1.51 14.15
C ILE A 117 -3.45 -1.26 13.53
N LEU A 118 -4.12 -2.29 12.99
CA LEU A 118 -5.48 -2.17 12.44
C LEU A 118 -6.45 -1.61 13.48
N TYR A 119 -6.41 -2.14 14.71
CA TYR A 119 -7.23 -1.66 15.81
C TYR A 119 -6.95 -0.19 16.15
N ILE A 120 -5.68 0.19 16.33
CA ILE A 120 -5.29 1.57 16.65
C ILE A 120 -5.72 2.54 15.54
N LEU A 121 -5.62 2.11 14.27
CA LEU A 121 -5.98 2.94 13.13
C LEU A 121 -7.49 3.10 12.94
N CYS A 122 -8.28 2.07 13.29
CA CYS A 122 -9.67 1.99 12.86
C CYS A 122 -10.70 1.81 13.99
N LYS A 123 -10.29 1.79 15.26
CA LYS A 123 -11.23 1.82 16.38
C LYS A 123 -12.02 3.13 16.38
N ASP A 124 -13.27 3.05 16.78
CA ASP A 124 -14.12 4.23 16.94
C ASP A 124 -13.89 4.93 18.29
N LYS A 125 -14.82 5.82 18.66
CA LYS A 125 -14.78 6.59 19.91
C LYS A 125 -15.11 5.73 21.14
N ASP A 126 -15.80 4.61 20.94
CA ASP A 126 -16.23 3.69 21.98
C ASP A 126 -15.24 2.50 22.10
N ASP A 127 -14.04 2.63 21.51
CA ASP A 127 -12.98 1.62 21.48
C ASP A 127 -13.37 0.31 20.76
N LEU A 128 -14.37 0.38 19.85
CA LEU A 128 -14.87 -0.75 19.09
C LEU A 128 -14.31 -0.79 17.68
N LEU A 129 -13.99 -2.00 17.22
CA LEU A 129 -13.63 -2.28 15.83
C LEU A 129 -14.83 -2.93 15.12
N HIS A 130 -15.42 -2.19 14.18
CA HIS A 130 -16.62 -2.63 13.48
C HIS A 130 -16.34 -3.77 12.49
N ARG A 131 -17.31 -4.68 12.34
CA ARG A 131 -17.23 -5.80 11.39
C ARG A 131 -16.99 -5.33 9.95
N ASP A 132 -17.56 -4.20 9.57
CA ASP A 132 -17.41 -3.67 8.21
C ASP A 132 -16.00 -3.14 7.95
N THR A 133 -15.31 -2.63 8.97
CA THR A 133 -13.90 -2.27 8.90
C THR A 133 -13.03 -3.51 8.67
N ILE A 134 -13.33 -4.60 9.39
CA ILE A 134 -12.62 -5.87 9.23
C ILE A 134 -12.83 -6.39 7.80
N ARG A 135 -14.07 -6.40 7.30
CA ARG A 135 -14.39 -6.78 5.92
C ARG A 135 -13.64 -5.94 4.90
N ALA A 136 -13.60 -4.62 5.10
CA ALA A 136 -12.89 -3.70 4.22
C ALA A 136 -11.37 -3.99 4.19
N ALA A 137 -10.80 -4.47 5.31
CA ALA A 137 -9.41 -4.92 5.35
C ALA A 137 -9.21 -6.18 4.49
N TYR A 138 -10.16 -7.10 4.47
CA TYR A 138 -10.09 -8.35 3.69
C TYR A 138 -10.45 -8.19 2.21
N ASP A 139 -11.27 -7.21 1.83
CA ASP A 139 -11.62 -6.96 0.42
C ASP A 139 -10.71 -5.93 -0.27
N GLY A 140 -9.87 -5.22 0.51
CA GLY A 140 -8.90 -4.25 0.02
C GLY A 140 -9.43 -2.81 -0.07
N SER A 141 -10.67 -2.54 0.38
CA SER A 141 -11.29 -1.20 0.30
C SER A 141 -11.02 -0.31 1.53
N LEU A 142 -10.40 -0.82 2.59
CA LEU A 142 -10.23 -0.13 3.87
C LEU A 142 -9.58 1.25 3.74
N PHE A 143 -8.41 1.33 3.09
CA PHE A 143 -7.64 2.57 3.06
C PHE A 143 -8.36 3.67 2.26
N GLU A 144 -9.02 3.32 1.16
CA GLU A 144 -9.84 4.27 0.41
C GLU A 144 -10.99 4.81 1.25
N ARG A 145 -11.66 3.93 2.01
CA ARG A 145 -12.73 4.32 2.92
C ARG A 145 -12.22 5.28 3.99
N MET A 146 -11.09 4.98 4.61
CA MET A 146 -10.45 5.85 5.60
C MET A 146 -10.09 7.22 5.02
N GLU A 147 -9.49 7.27 3.82
CA GLU A 147 -9.14 8.53 3.14
C GLU A 147 -10.40 9.37 2.87
N LYS A 148 -11.48 8.75 2.37
CA LYS A 148 -12.76 9.41 2.11
C LYS A 148 -13.40 9.97 3.38
N GLU A 149 -13.45 9.17 4.46
CA GLU A 149 -14.00 9.58 5.75
C GLU A 149 -13.24 10.79 6.31
N ARG A 150 -11.90 10.77 6.24
CA ARG A 150 -11.06 11.89 6.71
C ARG A 150 -11.17 13.13 5.84
N ALA A 151 -11.25 12.98 4.53
CA ALA A 151 -11.50 14.09 3.61
C ALA A 151 -12.86 14.73 3.92
N SER A 152 -13.89 13.93 4.23
CA SER A 152 -15.20 14.42 4.61
C SER A 152 -15.19 15.14 5.97
N ALA A 153 -14.42 14.66 6.94
CA ALA A 153 -14.30 15.28 8.26
C ALA A 153 -13.58 16.63 8.19
N LYS A 154 -12.51 16.73 7.39
CA LYS A 154 -11.80 18.01 7.15
C LYS A 154 -12.65 19.06 6.47
N LYS A 155 -13.59 18.66 5.60
CA LYS A 155 -14.55 19.59 4.96
C LYS A 155 -15.61 20.13 5.93
N LYS A 156 -15.81 19.46 7.07
CA LYS A 156 -16.80 19.83 8.10
C LYS A 156 -16.20 20.62 9.26
N ALA A 157 -14.88 20.72 9.33
CA ALA A 157 -14.12 21.46 10.34
C ALA A 157 -13.72 22.82 9.79
#